data_AF-A0A838YTC2-F1
#
_entry.id   AF-A0A838YTC2-F1
#
_cell.length_a   1.000
_cell.length_b   1.000
_cell.length_c   1.000
_cell.angle_alpha   90.00
_cell.angle_beta   90.00
_cell.angle_gamma   90.00
#
_symmetry.space_group_name_H-M   'P 1'
#
loop_
_entity.id
_entity.type
_entity.pdbx_description
1 polymer ?
#
loop_
_entity_poly.entity_id
_entity_poly.type
_entity_poly.pdbx_seq_one_letter_code
_entity_poly.pdbx_strand_id
1 'polypeptide(L)' 'MQCSISECKLKSIETVKISFKETRNLCKEHYKLFKNKDKKYLPNFSKATGFQ' A
#
# COMPACT_ATOMS: atom_id res chain seq x y z
N MET A 1 8.94 -10.15 -8.06
CA MET A 1 7.72 -10.90 -7.65
C MET A 1 6.89 -11.12 -8.89
N GLN A 2 6.36 -12.33 -9.10
CA GLN A 2 5.60 -12.71 -10.30
C GLN A 2 4.07 -12.65 -10.11
N CYS A 3 3.57 -12.08 -8.99
CA CYS A 3 2.13 -11.99 -8.74
C CYS A 3 1.69 -10.62 -8.20
N SER A 4 0.52 -10.19 -8.66
CA SER A 4 -0.21 -9.02 -8.17
C SER A 4 -0.80 -9.27 -6.79
N ILE A 5 -1.06 -8.23 -6.00
CA ILE A 5 -1.77 -8.34 -4.70
C ILE A 5 -3.13 -9.02 -4.90
N SER A 6 -3.85 -8.66 -5.96
CA SER A 6 -5.16 -9.22 -6.32
C SER A 6 -5.12 -10.70 -6.72
N GLU A 7 -3.96 -11.19 -7.16
CA GLU A 7 -3.76 -12.57 -7.62
C GLU A 7 -2.96 -13.40 -6.59
N CYS A 8 -2.66 -12.80 -5.43
CA CYS A 8 -1.89 -13.45 -4.40
C CYS A 8 -2.76 -14.48 -3.66
N LYS A 9 -2.44 -15.76 -3.83
CA LYS A 9 -3.07 -16.87 -3.11
C LYS A 9 -2.35 -17.20 -1.78
N LEU A 10 -1.31 -16.45 -1.43
CA LEU A 10 -0.58 -16.66 -0.19
C LEU A 10 -1.41 -16.21 1.01
N LYS A 11 -1.20 -16.86 2.14
CA LYS A 11 -1.87 -16.50 3.39
C LYS A 11 -1.56 -15.05 3.72
N SER A 12 -2.61 -14.24 3.81
CA SER A 12 -2.50 -12.86 4.26
C SER A 12 -2.09 -12.82 5.72
N ILE A 13 -1.13 -11.96 6.04
CA ILE A 13 -0.66 -11.76 7.42
C ILE A 13 -1.22 -10.47 8.03
N GLU A 14 -1.56 -9.49 7.20
CA GLU A 14 -2.00 -8.17 7.66
C GLU A 14 -2.96 -7.52 6.67
N THR A 15 -3.96 -6.83 7.19
CA THR A 15 -4.89 -6.01 6.42
C THR A 15 -4.38 -4.58 6.42
N VAL A 16 -3.98 -4.07 5.25
CA VAL A 16 -3.47 -2.70 5.12
C VAL A 16 -4.40 -1.84 4.26
N LYS A 17 -4.40 -0.55 4.56
CA LYS A 17 -5.11 0.45 3.76
C LYS A 17 -4.21 0.90 2.62
N ILE A 18 -4.48 0.40 1.41
CA ILE A 18 -3.70 0.72 0.19
C ILE A 18 -4.07 2.12 -0.34
N SER A 19 -5.29 2.59 -0.09
CA SER A 19 -5.76 3.90 -0.50
C SER A 19 -6.85 4.43 0.43
N PHE A 20 -7.22 5.70 0.30
CA PHE A 20 -8.21 6.35 1.19
C PHE A 20 -9.52 5.56 1.33
N LYS A 21 -9.94 4.85 0.27
CA LYS A 21 -11.14 4.03 0.22
C LYS A 21 -10.88 2.52 0.06
N GLU A 22 -9.62 2.09 -0.06
CA GLU A 22 -9.31 0.68 -0.33
C GLU A 22 -8.43 0.07 0.76
N THR A 23 -8.91 -1.07 1.27
CA THR A 23 -8.20 -1.89 2.26
C THR A 23 -8.06 -3.29 1.69
N ARG A 24 -6.86 -3.88 1.77
CA ARG A 24 -6.57 -5.21 1.23
C ARG A 24 -5.73 -6.02 2.20
N ASN A 25 -5.91 -7.32 2.13
CA ASN A 25 -5.15 -8.29 2.91
C ASN A 25 -3.86 -8.62 2.15
N LEU A 26 -2.70 -8.33 2.75
CA LEU A 26 -1.40 -8.59 2.14
C LEU A 26 -0.72 -9.80 2.78
N CYS A 27 -0.09 -10.61 1.94
CA CYS A 27 0.87 -11.59 2.39
C CYS A 27 2.18 -10.90 2.83
N LYS A 28 3.06 -11.63 3.50
CA LYS A 28 4.32 -11.10 4.04
C LYS A 28 5.19 -10.41 2.98
N GLU A 29 5.22 -10.95 1.77
CA GLU A 29 5.99 -10.42 0.66
C GLU A 29 5.42 -9.09 0.14
N HIS A 30 4.11 -9.07 -0.18
CA HIS A 30 3.44 -7.85 -0.62
C HIS A 30 3.42 -6.78 0.45
N TYR A 31 3.28 -7.15 1.72
CA TYR A 31 3.36 -6.23 2.84
C TYR A 31 4.72 -5.53 2.91
N LYS A 32 5.82 -6.29 2.74
CA LYS A 32 7.18 -5.73 2.74
C LYS A 32 7.39 -4.76 1.58
N LEU A 33 6.87 -5.08 0.39
CA LEU A 33 6.92 -4.15 -0.75
C LEU A 33 6.07 -2.90 -0.52
N PHE A 34 4.84 -3.07 -0.03
CA PHE A 34 3.93 -1.95 0.26
C PHE A 34 4.54 -0.99 1.27
N LYS A 35 5.02 -1.50 2.40
CA LYS A 35 5.68 -0.71 3.46
C LYS A 35 6.95 -0.01 2.98
N ASN A 36 7.70 -0.65 2.09
CA ASN A 36 8.89 -0.03 1.50
C ASN A 36 8.54 1.04 0.45
N LYS A 37 7.45 0.83 -0.30
CA LYS A 37 6.90 1.85 -1.21
C LYS A 37 6.40 3.06 -0.44
N ASP A 38 5.67 2.87 0.65
CA ASP A 38 5.18 3.95 1.52
C ASP A 38 6.33 4.77 2.12
N LYS A 39 7.46 4.13 2.47
CA LYS A 39 8.67 4.86 2.90
C LYS A 39 9.37 5.65 1.79
N LYS A 40 9.35 5.16 0.54
CA LYS A 40 9.99 5.82 -0.61
C LYS A 40 9.11 6.88 -1.25
N TYR A 41 7.80 6.66 -1.20
CA TYR A 41 6.72 7.53 -1.61
C TYR A 41 5.89 7.85 -0.38
N LEU A 42 6.51 8.43 0.66
CA LEU A 42 5.73 9.32 1.51
C LEU A 42 5.33 10.40 0.51
N PRO A 43 4.06 10.46 0.05
CA PRO A 43 3.64 11.67 -0.61
C PRO A 43 3.83 12.66 0.52
N ASN A 44 4.79 13.56 0.35
CA ASN A 44 4.78 14.77 1.11
C ASN A 44 3.44 15.39 0.69
N PHE A 45 2.35 15.01 1.37
CA PHE A 45 1.11 15.73 1.43
C PHE A 45 1.48 16.99 2.23
N SER A 46 2.45 17.75 1.70
CA SER A 46 2.48 19.18 1.78
C SER A 46 1.08 19.54 1.36
N LYS A 47 0.26 19.83 2.38
CA LYS A 47 -1.09 20.36 2.25
C LYS A 47 -1.06 21.25 1.01
N ALA A 48 -1.84 20.90 -0.01
CA ALA A 48 -2.14 21.87 -1.06
C ALA A 48 -2.97 22.96 -0.38
N THR A 49 -2.28 23.88 0.28
CA THR A 49 -2.78 25.18 0.66
C THR A 49 -2.76 26.01 -0.62
N GLY A 50 -3.94 26.48 -1.03
CA GLY A 50 -4.08 27.38 -2.17
C GLY A 50 -4.88 26.79 -3.35
N PHE A 51 -6.19 26.64 -3.16
CA PHE A 51 -7.10 27.04 -4.22
C PHE A 51 -7.67 28.40 -3.77
N GLN A 52 -7.12 29.47 -4.35
CA GLN A 52 -7.71 30.82 -4.31
C GLN A 52 -8.91 30.89 -5.25
#